data_AF-A0A9E2IFK2-F1
#
_entry.id   AF-A0A9E2IFK2-F1
#
_cell.length_a   1.000
_cell.length_b   1.000
_cell.length_c   1.000
_cell.angle_alpha   90.00
_cell.angle_beta   90.00
_cell.angle_gamma   90.00
#
_symmetry.space_group_name_H-M   'P 1'
#
loop_
_entity.id
_entity.type
_entity.pdbx_description
1 polymer ?
#
loop_
_entity_poly.entity_id
_entity_poly.type
_entity_poly.pdbx_seq_one_letter_code
_entity_poly.pdbx_strand_id
1 'polypeptide(L)'
;PNIEFDDLVSYGILGLIDAIEKYDPSQGIEFKAYAATRIKGSILDELCHMDWVPRSVRKRARKIEQAYMELEHRLSRPATDDELADYFGVDEKKLAHLFFWARYPAQVSQVSMEKDMNKENVAAGDEKITAEDTLRGPASETPDAILERGEAKKLLIAAIERLPQREGEVLVLYYYKGLKIKEVGEVLGVSESRISQIHKKAIMRLRVYLGRTKKMSTQATMKQIGHEYFST
;
A
#
# COMPACT_ATOMS: atom_id res chain seq x y z
N PRO A 1 14.88 -0.84 -18.00
CA PRO A 1 16.10 -0.03 -17.74
C PRO A 1 17.04 -0.07 -18.94
N ASN A 2 17.33 1.09 -19.53
CA ASN A 2 18.44 1.23 -20.49
C ASN A 2 19.68 1.49 -19.62
N ILE A 3 20.68 0.61 -19.68
CA ILE A 3 21.87 0.68 -18.83
C ILE A 3 23.07 0.87 -19.75
N GLU A 4 23.91 1.83 -19.40
CA GLU A 4 25.09 2.14 -20.18
C GLU A 4 26.14 1.04 -20.03
N PHE A 5 26.91 0.81 -21.09
CA PHE A 5 27.93 -0.24 -21.09
C PHE A 5 28.98 0.00 -19.99
N ASP A 6 29.31 1.27 -19.72
CA ASP A 6 30.31 1.65 -18.72
C ASP A 6 29.86 1.32 -17.29
N ASP A 7 28.55 1.33 -17.02
CA ASP A 7 28.01 0.87 -15.74
C ASP A 7 28.21 -0.64 -15.57
N LEU A 8 27.95 -1.43 -16.63
CA LEU A 8 28.17 -2.87 -16.61
C LEU A 8 29.64 -3.23 -16.38
N VAL A 9 30.55 -2.48 -16.99
CA VAL A 9 32.00 -2.63 -16.77
C VAL A 9 32.35 -2.33 -15.32
N SER A 10 31.80 -1.26 -14.75
CA SER A 10 32.03 -0.86 -13.35
C SER A 10 31.55 -1.93 -12.36
N TYR A 11 30.36 -2.50 -12.54
CA TYR A 11 29.87 -3.62 -11.71
C TYR A 11 30.71 -4.88 -11.88
N GLY A 12 31.25 -5.10 -13.09
CA GLY A 12 32.18 -6.18 -13.36
C GLY A 12 33.51 -6.02 -12.62
N ILE A 13 34.03 -4.79 -12.54
CA ILE A 13 35.26 -4.46 -11.78
C ILE A 13 35.04 -4.74 -10.29
N LEU A 14 33.92 -4.32 -9.72
CA LEU A 14 33.57 -4.63 -8.32
C LEU A 14 33.53 -6.15 -8.08
N GLY A 15 32.93 -6.91 -9.01
CA GLY A 15 32.91 -8.36 -8.94
C GLY A 15 34.28 -9.03 -9.07
N LEU A 16 35.21 -8.40 -9.79
CA LEU A 16 36.60 -8.86 -9.92
C LEU A 16 37.39 -8.60 -8.63
N ILE A 17 37.24 -7.42 -8.00
CA ILE A 17 37.85 -7.11 -6.70
C ILE A 17 37.42 -8.15 -5.67
N ASP A 18 36.12 -8.42 -5.62
CA ASP A 18 35.52 -9.43 -4.75
C ASP A 18 36.05 -10.85 -5.01
N ALA A 19 36.36 -11.17 -6.27
CA ALA A 19 36.95 -12.44 -6.64
C ALA A 19 38.41 -12.55 -6.18
N ILE A 20 39.18 -11.46 -6.24
CA ILE A 20 40.58 -11.44 -5.78
C ILE A 20 40.65 -11.66 -4.27
N GLU A 21 39.77 -11.02 -3.50
CA GLU A 21 39.78 -11.13 -2.03
C GLU A 21 39.39 -12.52 -1.52
N LYS A 22 38.48 -13.22 -2.22
CA LYS A 22 37.86 -14.48 -1.75
C LYS A 22 38.40 -15.72 -2.46
N TYR A 23 39.32 -15.56 -3.41
CA TYR A 23 39.88 -16.69 -4.13
C TYR A 23 40.83 -17.52 -3.25
N ASP A 24 40.58 -18.81 -3.20
CA ASP A 24 41.41 -19.77 -2.50
C ASP A 24 42.07 -20.73 -3.53
N PRO A 25 43.39 -20.61 -3.76
CA PRO A 25 44.12 -21.49 -4.68
C PRO A 25 44.07 -22.98 -4.29
N SER A 26 43.79 -23.30 -3.02
CA SER A 26 43.76 -24.69 -2.54
C SER A 26 42.55 -25.48 -3.08
N GLN A 27 41.54 -24.79 -3.61
CA GLN A 27 40.33 -25.41 -4.19
C GLN A 27 40.56 -26.00 -5.59
N GLY A 28 41.74 -25.79 -6.20
CA GLY A 28 42.11 -26.39 -7.49
C GLY A 28 41.35 -25.85 -8.71
N ILE A 29 40.61 -24.75 -8.57
CA ILE A 29 39.90 -24.08 -9.66
C ILE A 29 40.78 -22.95 -10.18
N GLU A 30 40.94 -22.85 -11.50
CA GLU A 30 41.67 -21.71 -12.08
C GLU A 30 41.00 -20.38 -11.74
N PHE A 31 41.80 -19.40 -11.29
CA PHE A 31 41.32 -18.06 -10.95
C PHE A 31 40.43 -17.45 -12.05
N LYS A 32 40.77 -17.64 -13.33
CA LYS A 32 39.99 -17.14 -14.46
C LYS A 32 38.55 -17.69 -14.47
N ALA A 33 38.37 -18.97 -14.19
CA ALA A 33 37.05 -19.61 -14.16
C ALA A 33 36.22 -19.14 -12.95
N TYR A 34 36.88 -18.98 -11.79
CA TYR A 34 36.25 -18.43 -10.58
C TYR A 34 35.82 -16.97 -10.77
N ALA A 35 36.74 -16.12 -11.24
CA ALA A 35 36.50 -14.70 -11.48
C ALA A 35 35.39 -14.46 -12.51
N ALA A 36 35.35 -15.23 -13.61
CA ALA A 36 34.28 -15.10 -14.61
C ALA A 36 32.88 -15.32 -14.00
N THR A 37 32.75 -16.29 -13.10
CA THR A 37 31.48 -16.57 -12.41
C THR A 37 31.11 -15.44 -11.45
N ARG A 38 32.10 -14.89 -10.72
CA ARG A 38 31.88 -13.80 -9.75
C ARG A 38 31.54 -12.46 -10.42
N ILE A 39 32.25 -12.11 -11.49
CA ILE A 39 32.00 -10.91 -12.30
C ILE A 39 30.57 -10.93 -12.85
N LYS A 40 30.16 -12.05 -13.47
CA LYS A 40 28.80 -12.21 -14.00
C LYS A 40 27.75 -12.13 -12.89
N GLY A 41 28.03 -12.71 -11.73
CA GLY A 41 27.20 -12.61 -10.54
C GLY A 41 27.02 -11.17 -10.09
N SER A 42 28.10 -10.41 -9.96
CA SER A 42 28.10 -9.01 -9.53
C SER A 42 27.30 -8.10 -10.47
N ILE A 43 27.50 -8.24 -11.78
CA ILE A 43 26.72 -7.50 -12.78
C ILE A 43 25.23 -7.84 -12.64
N LEU A 44 24.87 -9.11 -12.58
CA LEU A 44 23.47 -9.52 -12.39
C LEU A 44 22.89 -9.05 -11.05
N ASP A 45 23.71 -9.01 -10.00
CA ASP A 45 23.32 -8.60 -8.67
C ASP A 45 22.95 -7.11 -8.65
N GLU A 46 23.76 -6.25 -9.28
CA GLU A 46 23.54 -4.80 -9.37
C GLU A 46 22.41 -4.43 -10.33
N LEU A 47 22.33 -5.12 -11.47
CA LEU A 47 21.16 -5.03 -12.36
C LEU A 47 19.86 -5.35 -11.60
N CYS A 48 19.88 -6.35 -10.73
CA CYS A 48 18.74 -6.68 -9.87
C CYS A 48 18.51 -5.67 -8.73
N HIS A 49 19.54 -4.93 -8.29
CA HIS A 49 19.41 -3.90 -7.26
C HIS A 49 18.76 -2.64 -7.82
N MET A 50 19.11 -2.27 -9.05
CA MET A 50 18.51 -1.15 -9.78
C MET A 50 17.06 -1.41 -10.19
N ASP A 51 16.70 -2.67 -10.43
CA ASP A 51 15.32 -3.07 -10.65
C ASP A 51 14.53 -3.12 -9.33
N TRP A 52 13.39 -2.43 -9.26
CA TRP A 52 12.45 -2.47 -8.10
C TRP A 52 11.94 -3.90 -7.77
N VAL A 53 12.14 -4.87 -8.67
CA VAL A 53 11.59 -6.22 -8.58
C VAL A 53 12.52 -7.17 -7.78
N PRO A 54 12.12 -7.64 -6.59
CA PRO A 54 12.96 -8.54 -5.79
C PRO A 54 13.17 -9.91 -6.46
N ARG A 55 14.35 -10.50 -6.24
CA ARG A 55 14.72 -11.84 -6.78
C ARG A 55 13.72 -12.93 -6.43
N SER A 56 13.17 -12.90 -5.21
CA SER A 56 12.19 -13.88 -4.73
C SER A 56 10.89 -13.86 -5.54
N VAL A 57 10.59 -12.74 -6.18
CA VAL A 57 9.41 -12.56 -7.02
C VAL A 57 9.66 -13.10 -8.43
N ARG A 58 10.83 -12.82 -9.04
CA ARG A 58 11.21 -13.42 -10.33
C ARG A 58 11.34 -14.93 -10.27
N LYS A 59 11.89 -15.47 -9.18
CA LYS A 59 11.97 -16.93 -8.96
C LYS A 59 10.58 -17.57 -8.92
N ARG A 60 9.59 -16.88 -8.35
CA ARG A 60 8.19 -17.33 -8.37
C ARG A 60 7.59 -17.24 -9.78
N ALA A 61 7.80 -16.14 -10.49
CA ALA A 61 7.32 -15.99 -11.87
C ALA A 61 7.85 -17.10 -12.80
N ARG A 62 9.16 -17.40 -12.76
CA ARG A 62 9.75 -18.50 -13.54
C ARG A 62 9.18 -19.87 -13.17
N LYS A 63 8.87 -20.11 -11.89
CA LYS A 63 8.24 -21.36 -11.47
C LYS A 63 6.83 -21.51 -12.05
N ILE A 64 6.07 -20.41 -12.11
CA ILE A 64 4.74 -20.41 -12.71
C ILE A 64 4.84 -20.69 -14.21
N GLU A 65 5.77 -20.04 -14.90
CA GLU A 65 6.02 -20.26 -16.34
C GLU A 65 6.45 -21.71 -16.63
N GLN A 66 7.35 -22.27 -15.82
CA GLN A 66 7.75 -23.68 -15.91
C GLN A 66 6.57 -24.64 -15.68
N ALA A 67 5.71 -24.35 -14.70
CA ALA A 67 4.52 -25.15 -14.43
C ALA A 67 3.54 -25.13 -15.61
N TYR A 68 3.32 -23.96 -16.24
CA TYR A 68 2.54 -23.86 -17.48
C TYR A 68 3.16 -24.72 -18.59
N MET A 69 4.47 -24.58 -18.84
CA MET A 69 5.14 -25.37 -19.89
C MET A 69 5.01 -26.88 -19.66
N GLU A 70 5.17 -27.35 -18.43
CA GLU A 70 5.02 -28.77 -18.08
C GLU A 70 3.57 -29.26 -18.25
N LEU A 71 2.59 -28.47 -17.82
CA LEU A 71 1.17 -28.80 -17.97
C LEU A 71 0.75 -28.80 -19.43
N GLU A 72 1.16 -27.81 -20.21
CA GLU A 72 0.86 -27.72 -21.64
C GLU A 72 1.50 -28.88 -22.42
N HIS A 73 2.74 -29.24 -22.09
CA HIS A 73 3.40 -30.40 -22.69
C HIS A 73 2.67 -31.71 -22.35
N ARG A 74 2.14 -31.84 -21.13
CA ARG A 74 1.40 -33.04 -20.70
C ARG A 74 -0.01 -33.12 -21.29
N LEU A 75 -0.70 -32.00 -21.39
CA LEU A 75 -2.10 -31.92 -21.80
C LEU A 75 -2.26 -31.73 -23.31
N SER A 76 -1.18 -31.36 -24.03
CA SER A 76 -1.20 -31.00 -25.46
C SER A 76 -2.26 -29.93 -25.79
N ARG A 77 -2.55 -29.06 -24.83
CA ARG A 77 -3.46 -27.92 -24.91
C ARG A 77 -3.04 -26.88 -23.87
N PRO A 78 -3.46 -25.61 -23.99
CA PRO A 78 -3.26 -24.62 -22.93
C PRO A 78 -3.82 -25.12 -21.59
N ALA A 79 -3.05 -24.93 -20.53
CA ALA A 79 -3.44 -25.27 -19.17
C ALA A 79 -4.38 -24.20 -18.59
N THR A 80 -5.40 -24.62 -17.84
CA THR A 80 -6.30 -23.68 -17.13
C THR A 80 -5.74 -23.29 -15.76
N ASP A 81 -6.23 -22.17 -15.22
CA ASP A 81 -5.80 -21.69 -13.90
C ASP A 81 -6.17 -22.68 -12.77
N ASP A 82 -7.27 -23.42 -12.91
CA ASP A 82 -7.65 -24.50 -11.97
C ASP A 82 -6.63 -25.65 -11.98
N GLU A 83 -6.18 -26.08 -13.16
CA GLU A 83 -5.17 -27.14 -13.31
C GLU A 83 -3.80 -26.69 -12.77
N LEU A 84 -3.51 -25.40 -12.88
CA LEU A 84 -2.33 -24.80 -12.28
C LEU A 84 -2.44 -24.71 -10.75
N ALA A 85 -3.64 -24.39 -10.22
CA ALA A 85 -3.92 -24.39 -8.79
C ALA A 85 -3.68 -25.77 -8.19
N ASP A 86 -4.19 -26.81 -8.86
CA ASP A 86 -4.00 -28.22 -8.49
C ASP A 86 -2.53 -28.63 -8.57
N TYR A 87 -1.80 -28.23 -9.62
CA TYR A 87 -0.37 -28.51 -9.76
C TYR A 87 0.45 -27.93 -8.60
N PHE A 88 0.10 -26.73 -8.13
CA PHE A 88 0.75 -26.10 -6.97
C PHE A 88 0.16 -26.52 -5.62
N GLY A 89 -0.96 -27.26 -5.60
CA GLY A 89 -1.69 -27.62 -4.38
C GLY A 89 -2.21 -26.39 -3.61
N VAL A 90 -2.58 -25.33 -4.31
CA VAL A 90 -3.04 -24.06 -3.72
C VAL A 90 -4.49 -23.77 -4.08
N ASP A 91 -5.19 -23.10 -3.17
CA ASP A 91 -6.53 -22.58 -3.42
C ASP A 91 -6.53 -21.44 -4.45
N GLU A 92 -7.64 -21.22 -5.13
CA GLU A 92 -7.80 -20.21 -6.19
C GLU A 92 -7.42 -18.80 -5.71
N LYS A 93 -7.80 -18.45 -4.46
CA LYS A 93 -7.41 -17.17 -3.84
C LYS A 93 -5.91 -17.02 -3.64
N LYS A 94 -5.22 -18.12 -3.32
CA LYS A 94 -3.77 -18.13 -3.18
C LYS A 94 -3.11 -18.06 -4.56
N LEU A 95 -3.67 -18.71 -5.58
CA LEU A 95 -3.19 -18.61 -6.95
C LEU A 95 -3.31 -17.18 -7.48
N ALA A 96 -4.47 -16.52 -7.28
CA ALA A 96 -4.66 -15.12 -7.62
C ALA A 96 -3.65 -14.20 -6.92
N HIS A 97 -3.33 -14.49 -5.65
CA HIS A 97 -2.29 -13.77 -4.92
C HIS A 97 -0.89 -14.05 -5.51
N LEU A 98 -0.57 -15.30 -5.85
CA LEU A 98 0.67 -15.67 -6.54
C LEU A 98 0.82 -14.92 -7.87
N PHE A 99 -0.25 -14.84 -8.66
CA PHE A 99 -0.28 -14.05 -9.89
C PHE A 99 -0.13 -12.57 -9.63
N PHE A 100 -0.82 -12.01 -8.64
CA PHE A 100 -0.66 -10.59 -8.28
C PHE A 100 0.81 -10.28 -8.00
N TRP A 101 1.47 -11.06 -7.14
CA TRP A 101 2.89 -10.84 -6.83
C TRP A 101 3.81 -11.14 -8.00
N ALA A 102 3.54 -12.16 -8.83
CA ALA A 102 4.38 -12.50 -9.98
C ALA A 102 4.22 -11.53 -11.16
N ARG A 103 3.00 -11.00 -11.38
CA ARG A 103 2.63 -10.13 -12.50
C ARG A 103 2.93 -8.66 -12.23
N TYR A 104 2.75 -8.20 -10.98
CA TYR A 104 2.99 -6.81 -10.60
C TYR A 104 4.39 -6.29 -11.02
N PRO A 105 5.49 -7.03 -10.84
CA PRO A 105 6.79 -6.54 -11.30
C PRO A 105 7.08 -6.67 -12.79
N ALA A 106 6.41 -7.58 -13.50
CA ALA A 106 6.70 -7.87 -14.91
C ALA A 106 5.90 -6.99 -15.89
N GLN A 107 4.80 -6.40 -15.43
CA GLN A 107 3.86 -5.64 -16.28
C GLN A 107 3.64 -4.19 -15.87
N VAL A 108 4.35 -3.67 -14.86
CA VAL A 108 4.45 -2.21 -14.70
C VAL A 108 5.37 -1.69 -15.80
N SER A 109 4.81 -1.61 -17.00
CA SER A 109 5.38 -0.80 -18.07
C SER A 109 5.40 0.61 -17.52
N GLN A 110 6.58 1.14 -17.26
CA GLN A 110 6.75 2.52 -16.83
C GLN A 110 6.21 3.40 -17.95
N VAL A 111 5.05 4.01 -17.71
CA VAL A 111 4.48 4.99 -18.60
C VAL A 111 5.11 6.33 -18.20
N SER A 112 5.84 6.96 -19.14
CA SER A 112 6.30 8.32 -18.91
C SER A 112 5.10 9.22 -18.63
N MET A 113 5.19 10.09 -17.62
CA MET A 113 4.15 11.09 -17.36
C MET A 113 3.93 11.99 -18.58
N GLU A 114 4.98 12.26 -19.33
CA GLU A 114 4.95 13.04 -20.58
C GLU A 114 4.44 12.23 -21.78
N LYS A 115 4.00 10.98 -21.59
CA LYS A 115 3.50 10.17 -22.70
C LYS A 115 2.22 10.83 -23.24
N ASP A 116 2.30 11.29 -24.48
CA ASP A 116 1.14 11.77 -25.24
C ASP A 116 0.07 10.67 -25.30
N MET A 117 -1.07 10.90 -24.64
CA MET A 117 -2.18 9.93 -24.54
C MET A 117 -3.12 9.97 -25.75
N ASN A 118 -3.07 11.04 -26.56
CA ASN A 118 -3.96 11.27 -27.71
C ASN A 118 -3.65 10.44 -28.97
N LYS A 119 -2.70 9.49 -28.94
CA LYS A 119 -2.26 8.77 -30.15
C LYS A 119 -3.30 7.83 -30.79
N GLU A 120 -4.49 7.66 -30.20
CA GLU A 120 -5.54 6.80 -30.77
C GLU A 120 -6.74 7.56 -31.38
N ASN A 121 -6.87 8.88 -31.19
CA ASN A 121 -7.96 9.66 -31.80
C ASN A 121 -7.41 10.95 -32.41
N VAL A 122 -6.99 10.85 -33.68
CA VAL A 122 -6.55 11.97 -34.48
C VAL A 122 -7.78 12.79 -34.90
N ALA A 123 -8.12 13.81 -34.12
CA ALA A 123 -8.73 15.03 -34.64
C ALA A 123 -7.71 16.15 -34.48
N ALA A 124 -7.23 16.65 -35.62
CA ALA A 124 -6.21 17.68 -35.70
C ALA A 124 -6.71 18.98 -35.03
N GLY A 125 -6.13 19.33 -33.88
CA GLY A 125 -6.36 20.64 -33.26
C GLY A 125 -6.21 20.69 -31.74
N ASP A 126 -6.34 19.56 -31.04
CA ASP A 126 -6.42 19.60 -29.57
C ASP A 126 -5.04 19.50 -28.89
N GLU A 127 -4.90 20.26 -27.80
CA GLU A 127 -3.72 20.34 -26.94
C GLU A 127 -3.24 18.94 -26.53
N LYS A 128 -1.91 18.78 -26.42
CA LYS A 128 -1.30 17.52 -25.98
C LYS A 128 -1.73 17.22 -24.56
N ILE A 129 -2.59 16.21 -24.40
CA ILE A 129 -2.93 15.66 -23.08
C ILE A 129 -1.88 14.62 -22.73
N THR A 130 -1.09 14.92 -21.70
CA THR A 130 -0.08 14.01 -21.14
C THR A 130 -0.72 13.02 -20.18
N ALA A 131 -0.01 11.95 -19.83
CA ALA A 131 -0.49 11.03 -18.81
C ALA A 131 -0.70 11.73 -17.45
N GLU A 132 0.12 12.74 -17.13
CA GLU A 132 -0.06 13.58 -15.93
C GLU A 132 -1.42 14.28 -15.89
N ASP A 133 -1.87 14.86 -17.01
CA ASP A 133 -3.15 15.58 -17.09
C ASP A 133 -4.36 14.68 -16.85
N THR A 134 -4.22 13.38 -17.13
CA THR A 134 -5.28 12.39 -16.92
C THR A 134 -5.33 11.84 -15.50
N LEU A 135 -4.28 12.03 -14.71
CA LEU A 135 -4.20 11.52 -13.36
C LEU A 135 -4.93 12.46 -12.40
N ARG A 136 -6.05 11.98 -11.85
CA ARG A 136 -6.73 12.67 -10.75
C ARG A 136 -5.83 12.62 -9.52
N GLY A 137 -5.48 13.80 -8.99
CA GLY A 137 -4.71 13.91 -7.75
C GLY A 137 -5.35 13.14 -6.59
N PRO A 138 -4.55 12.65 -5.62
CA PRO A 138 -5.08 11.90 -4.48
C PRO A 138 -6.00 12.80 -3.66
N ALA A 139 -7.30 12.50 -3.72
CA ALA A 139 -8.34 13.04 -2.85
C ALA A 139 -8.24 14.56 -2.59
N SER A 140 -8.20 15.40 -3.62
CA SER A 140 -8.64 16.78 -3.44
C SER A 140 -10.13 16.73 -3.12
N GLU A 141 -10.46 16.94 -1.85
CA GLU A 141 -11.85 17.00 -1.40
C GLU A 141 -12.58 18.01 -2.28
N THR A 142 -13.67 17.58 -2.92
CA THR A 142 -14.49 18.47 -3.73
C THR A 142 -15.00 19.61 -2.85
N PRO A 143 -15.26 20.81 -3.40
CA PRO A 143 -15.87 21.90 -2.63
C PRO A 143 -17.12 21.48 -1.87
N ASP A 144 -17.92 20.58 -2.47
CA ASP A 144 -19.09 19.96 -1.84
C ASP A 144 -18.71 19.12 -0.61
N ALA A 145 -17.65 18.32 -0.68
CA ALA A 145 -17.18 17.51 0.44
C ALA A 145 -16.66 18.37 1.61
N ILE A 146 -16.00 19.49 1.31
CA ILE A 146 -15.55 20.46 2.31
C ILE A 146 -16.77 21.09 3.02
N LEU A 147 -17.79 21.48 2.24
CA LEU A 147 -19.04 22.05 2.78
C LEU A 147 -19.80 21.03 3.64
N GLU A 148 -20.00 19.80 3.14
CA GLU A 148 -20.66 18.72 3.88
C GLU A 148 -19.95 18.42 5.20
N ARG A 149 -18.60 18.40 5.21
CA ARG A 149 -17.83 18.22 6.44
C ARG A 149 -18.04 19.39 7.41
N GLY A 150 -18.06 20.62 6.91
CA GLY A 150 -18.31 21.82 7.71
C GLY A 150 -19.69 21.81 8.38
N GLU A 151 -20.73 21.41 7.66
CA GLU A 151 -22.09 21.26 8.18
C GLU A 151 -22.20 20.13 9.20
N ALA A 152 -21.64 18.96 8.88
CA ALA A 152 -21.55 17.82 9.80
C ALA A 152 -20.89 18.19 11.13
N LYS A 153 -19.81 18.98 11.06
CA LYS A 153 -19.10 19.50 12.22
C LYS A 153 -20.03 20.37 13.06
N LYS A 154 -20.68 21.38 12.47
CA LYS A 154 -21.61 22.29 13.17
C LYS A 154 -22.74 21.53 13.88
N LEU A 155 -23.33 20.54 13.21
CA LEU A 155 -24.38 19.70 13.80
C LEU A 155 -23.88 18.89 15.00
N LEU A 156 -22.66 18.35 14.92
CA LEU A 156 -22.07 17.59 16.00
C LEU A 156 -21.75 18.46 17.22
N ILE A 157 -21.23 19.67 17.03
CA ILE A 157 -20.99 20.62 18.12
C ILE A 157 -22.29 20.98 18.82
N ALA A 158 -23.31 21.35 18.05
CA ALA A 158 -24.64 21.67 18.61
C ALA A 158 -25.26 20.46 19.34
N ALA A 159 -24.96 19.23 18.92
CA ALA A 159 -25.41 18.02 19.61
C ALA A 159 -24.63 17.76 20.91
N ILE A 160 -23.34 18.05 20.96
CA ILE A 160 -22.50 17.92 22.17
C ILE A 160 -22.89 18.98 23.21
N GLU A 161 -23.15 20.22 22.80
CA GLU A 161 -23.59 21.30 23.71
C GLU A 161 -24.95 20.99 24.38
N ARG A 162 -25.78 20.14 23.77
CA ARG A 162 -27.05 19.67 24.35
C ARG A 162 -26.89 18.51 25.32
N LEU A 163 -25.72 17.86 25.37
CA LEU A 163 -25.49 16.79 26.34
C LEU A 163 -25.38 17.37 27.74
N PRO A 164 -25.79 16.61 28.78
CA PRO A 164 -25.45 16.99 30.14
C PRO A 164 -23.94 17.07 30.33
N GLN A 165 -23.51 18.00 31.17
CA GLN A 165 -22.12 18.32 31.43
C GLN A 165 -21.24 17.08 31.68
N ARG A 166 -21.67 16.15 32.54
CA ARG A 166 -20.94 14.90 32.82
C ARG A 166 -20.79 13.96 31.63
N GLU A 167 -21.75 13.94 30.71
CA GLU A 167 -21.67 13.12 29.49
C GLU A 167 -20.72 13.76 28.47
N GLY A 168 -20.75 15.09 28.34
CA GLY A 168 -19.81 15.87 27.53
C GLY A 168 -18.36 15.72 28.00
N GLU A 169 -18.11 15.89 29.30
CA GLU A 169 -16.77 15.75 29.91
C GLU A 169 -16.14 14.38 29.61
N VAL A 170 -16.91 13.29 29.74
CA VAL A 170 -16.42 11.93 29.42
C VAL A 170 -16.04 11.81 27.94
N LEU A 171 -16.81 12.41 27.03
CA LEU A 171 -16.49 12.38 25.59
C LEU A 171 -15.25 13.20 25.25
N VAL A 172 -15.07 14.36 25.89
CA VAL A 172 -13.87 15.20 25.70
C VAL A 172 -12.63 14.47 26.20
N LEU A 173 -12.66 13.91 27.40
CA LEU A 173 -11.51 13.18 27.95
C LEU A 173 -11.14 11.96 27.09
N TYR A 174 -12.14 11.24 26.57
CA TYR A 174 -11.91 10.05 25.76
C TYR A 174 -11.48 10.35 24.32
N TYR A 175 -12.21 11.21 23.59
CA TYR A 175 -11.98 11.44 22.16
C TYR A 175 -10.97 12.57 21.88
N TYR A 176 -10.91 13.60 22.73
CA TYR A 176 -9.98 14.71 22.55
C TYR A 176 -8.67 14.50 23.31
N LYS A 177 -8.74 14.22 24.62
CA LYS A 177 -7.52 13.98 25.42
C LYS A 177 -6.94 12.56 25.23
N GLY A 178 -7.65 11.67 24.53
CA GLY A 178 -7.18 10.34 24.20
C GLY A 178 -7.04 9.40 25.41
N LEU A 179 -7.67 9.74 26.54
CA LEU A 179 -7.57 8.95 27.76
C LEU A 179 -8.35 7.64 27.64
N LYS A 180 -7.79 6.57 28.22
CA LYS A 180 -8.48 5.28 28.35
C LYS A 180 -9.60 5.39 29.39
N ILE A 181 -10.63 4.54 29.28
CA ILE A 181 -11.80 4.54 30.19
C ILE A 181 -11.38 4.45 31.67
N LYS A 182 -10.30 3.71 31.98
CA LYS A 182 -9.72 3.64 33.32
C LYS A 182 -9.21 4.99 33.82
N GLU A 183 -8.40 5.66 33.01
CA GLU A 183 -7.82 6.98 33.30
C GLU A 183 -8.90 8.05 33.43
N VAL A 184 -9.95 7.99 32.58
CA VAL A 184 -11.12 8.87 32.70
C VAL A 184 -11.86 8.65 34.02
N GLY A 185 -11.94 7.39 34.48
CA GLY A 185 -12.54 7.04 35.77
C GLY A 185 -11.74 7.60 36.95
N GLU A 186 -10.41 7.53 36.89
CA GLU A 186 -9.52 8.12 37.89
C GLU A 186 -9.67 9.65 37.97
N VAL A 187 -9.71 10.33 36.81
CA VAL A 187 -9.88 11.80 36.74
C VAL A 187 -11.23 12.25 37.29
N LEU A 188 -12.30 11.51 36.99
CA LEU A 188 -13.66 11.87 37.41
C LEU A 188 -14.07 11.28 38.78
N GLY A 189 -13.20 10.50 39.43
CA GLY A 189 -13.47 9.86 40.73
C GLY A 189 -14.58 8.80 40.67
N VAL A 190 -14.71 8.09 39.55
CA VAL A 190 -15.82 7.18 39.26
C VAL A 190 -15.30 5.85 38.66
N SER A 191 -15.97 4.74 38.95
CA SER A 191 -15.54 3.42 38.45
C SER A 191 -15.57 3.30 36.92
N GLU A 192 -14.70 2.46 36.35
CA GLU A 192 -14.62 2.19 34.91
C GLU A 192 -15.98 1.76 34.32
N SER A 193 -16.71 0.88 35.02
CA SER A 193 -18.05 0.44 34.62
C SER A 193 -19.03 1.60 34.48
N ARG A 194 -18.96 2.57 35.40
CA ARG A 194 -19.81 3.75 35.37
C ARG A 194 -19.43 4.71 34.25
N ILE A 195 -18.14 4.91 33.95
CA ILE A 195 -17.71 5.68 32.77
C ILE A 195 -18.19 5.02 31.47
N SER A 196 -18.08 3.69 31.35
CA SER A 196 -18.59 2.95 30.18
C SER A 196 -20.09 3.17 29.98
N GLN A 197 -20.88 3.16 31.06
CA GLN A 197 -22.32 3.47 31.00
C GLN A 197 -22.59 4.92 30.56
N ILE A 198 -21.86 5.89 31.13
CA ILE A 198 -22.00 7.32 30.77
C ILE A 198 -21.66 7.52 29.28
N HIS A 199 -20.56 6.93 28.81
CA HIS A 199 -20.14 6.98 27.41
C HIS A 199 -21.19 6.39 26.46
N LYS A 200 -21.73 5.20 26.77
CA LYS A 200 -22.81 4.58 25.98
C LYS A 200 -24.06 5.46 25.92
N LYS A 201 -24.44 6.05 27.05
CA LYS A 201 -25.61 6.94 27.15
C LYS A 201 -25.41 8.23 26.35
N ALA A 202 -24.21 8.81 26.41
CA ALA A 202 -23.82 9.99 25.64
C ALA A 202 -23.90 9.73 24.14
N ILE A 203 -23.35 8.60 23.66
CA ILE A 203 -23.44 8.19 22.25
C ILE A 203 -24.90 8.00 21.82
N MET A 204 -25.73 7.37 22.66
CA MET A 204 -27.14 7.16 22.34
C MET A 204 -27.88 8.49 22.16
N ARG A 205 -27.62 9.49 23.02
CA ARG A 205 -28.21 10.83 22.91
C ARG A 205 -27.71 11.60 21.69
N LEU A 206 -26.40 11.53 21.40
CA LEU A 206 -25.84 12.14 20.19
C LEU A 206 -26.50 11.58 18.92
N ARG A 207 -26.76 10.27 18.86
CA ARG A 207 -27.49 9.64 17.73
C ARG A 207 -28.92 10.17 17.60
N VAL A 208 -29.59 10.47 18.71
CA VAL A 208 -30.94 11.06 18.68
C VAL A 208 -30.88 12.52 18.21
N TYR A 209 -29.92 13.31 18.70
CA TYR A 209 -29.78 14.72 18.33
C TYR A 209 -29.33 14.94 16.89
N LEU A 210 -28.50 14.05 16.33
CA LEU A 210 -28.03 14.11 14.95
C LEU A 210 -29.04 13.55 13.94
N GLY A 211 -30.13 12.95 14.42
CA GLY A 211 -31.13 12.28 13.59
C GLY A 211 -30.58 11.03 12.89
N ARG A 212 -31.49 10.24 12.31
CA ARG A 212 -31.18 9.01 11.55
C ARG A 212 -30.48 9.29 10.20
N THR A 213 -30.01 10.50 9.98
CA THR A 213 -29.58 11.06 8.70
C THR A 213 -28.07 10.90 8.52
N LYS A 214 -27.73 10.15 7.46
CA LYS A 214 -26.40 9.79 6.95
C LYS A 214 -25.54 8.93 7.90
N LYS A 215 -25.02 7.84 7.33
CA LYS A 215 -23.97 6.96 7.88
C LYS A 215 -22.68 7.76 8.10
N MET A 216 -22.66 8.64 9.07
CA MET A 216 -21.46 9.34 9.46
C MET A 216 -20.76 8.49 10.52
N SER A 217 -19.50 8.13 10.27
CA SER A 217 -18.66 7.45 11.27
C SER A 217 -18.43 8.41 12.43
N THR A 218 -19.36 8.39 13.39
CA THR A 218 -19.35 9.22 14.61
C THR A 218 -18.02 9.16 15.35
N GLN A 219 -17.28 8.05 15.25
CA GLN A 219 -15.96 7.91 15.85
C GLN A 219 -14.85 8.68 15.10
N ALA A 220 -14.87 8.68 13.77
CA ALA A 220 -13.85 9.37 12.97
C ALA A 220 -14.01 10.90 13.08
N THR A 221 -15.24 11.40 13.02
CA THR A 221 -15.53 12.84 13.12
C THR A 221 -15.26 13.38 14.54
N MET A 222 -15.53 12.61 15.60
CA MET A 222 -15.25 13.01 16.98
C MET A 222 -13.75 13.12 17.28
N LYS A 223 -12.92 12.21 16.72
CA LYS A 223 -11.46 12.25 16.86
C LYS A 223 -10.85 13.46 16.14
N GLN A 224 -11.41 13.83 14.98
CA GLN A 224 -10.93 14.96 14.19
C GLN A 224 -11.37 16.32 14.78
N ILE A 225 -12.60 16.44 15.29
CA ILE A 225 -13.11 17.68 15.90
C ILE A 225 -12.45 17.99 17.24
N GLY A 226 -12.17 16.97 18.06
CA GLY A 226 -11.45 17.18 19.31
C GLY A 226 -10.21 18.03 19.09
N HIS A 227 -9.38 17.66 18.11
CA HIS A 227 -8.09 18.31 17.83
C HIS A 227 -8.21 19.81 17.46
N GLU A 228 -9.33 20.23 16.87
CA GLU A 228 -9.53 21.61 16.41
C GLU A 228 -10.36 22.49 17.36
N TYR A 229 -11.30 21.92 18.12
CA TYR A 229 -12.23 22.71 18.95
C TYR A 229 -11.69 23.08 20.34
N PHE A 230 -10.69 22.36 20.83
CA PHE A 230 -10.14 22.55 22.18
C PHE A 230 -8.64 22.94 22.17
N SER A 231 -8.10 23.25 20.98
CA SER A 231 -6.74 23.83 20.80
C SER A 231 -6.71 25.36 20.84
N THR A 232 -7.84 26.00 21.15
CA THR A 232 -7.97 27.41 21.56
C THR A 232 -8.39 27.45 23.02
#